data_AF-A0A0C9TTZ1-F1
#
_entry.id   AF-A0A0C9TTZ1-F1
#
_cell.length_a   1.000
_cell.length_b   1.000
_cell.length_c   1.000
_cell.angle_alpha   90.00
_cell.angle_beta   90.00
_cell.angle_gamma   90.00
#
_symmetry.space_group_name_H-M   'P 1'
#
loop_
_entity.id
_entity.type
_entity.pdbx_description
1 polymer ?
#
loop_
_entity_poly.entity_id
_entity_poly.type
_entity_poly.pdbx_seq_one_letter_code
_entity_poly.pdbx_strand_id
1 'polypeptide(L)'
;DISVKWISGHEGVEGNERADKEAKTAAKGRANNSLRKRLPTFLREGPLPISMSAAKQEQKDITKKQWGRLWAKSPHYAHTLKYDKKLLAGSF
;
A
#
# COMPACT_ATOMS: atom_id res chain seq x y z
N ASP A 1 -7.77 -3.42 34.75
CA ASP A 1 -7.38 -4.57 33.92
C ASP A 1 -7.55 -4.20 32.45
N ILE A 2 -6.64 -4.60 31.56
CA ILE A 2 -6.69 -4.26 30.12
C ILE A 2 -6.71 -5.56 29.32
N SER A 3 -7.79 -5.78 28.57
CA SER A 3 -7.90 -6.93 27.66
C SER A 3 -7.55 -6.53 26.23
N VAL A 4 -6.65 -7.26 25.58
CA VAL A 4 -6.34 -7.11 24.15
C VAL A 4 -7.08 -8.18 23.36
N LYS A 5 -7.77 -7.79 22.28
CA LYS A 5 -8.50 -8.70 21.40
C LYS A 5 -8.03 -8.51 19.96
N TRP A 6 -7.70 -9.61 19.30
CA TRP A 6 -7.45 -9.62 17.87
C TRP A 6 -8.78 -9.69 17.14
N ILE A 7 -8.91 -8.86 16.12
CA ILE A 7 -10.03 -8.87 15.20
C ILE A 7 -9.49 -9.09 13.79
N SER A 8 -10.27 -9.82 13.04
CA SER A 8 -10.23 -9.90 11.58
C SER A 8 -10.32 -8.50 10.95
N GLY A 9 -9.48 -8.27 9.95
CA GLY A 9 -9.56 -7.05 9.15
C GLY A 9 -10.77 -7.09 8.23
N HIS A 10 -11.44 -5.94 8.05
CA HIS A 10 -12.59 -5.77 7.14
C HIS A 10 -13.86 -6.58 7.49
N GLU A 11 -14.03 -7.01 8.73
CA GLU A 11 -15.25 -7.69 9.19
C GLU A 11 -16.35 -6.76 9.75
N GLY A 12 -16.35 -5.46 9.41
CA GLY A 12 -17.46 -4.58 9.79
C GLY A 12 -17.45 -4.11 11.25
N VAL A 13 -16.36 -4.32 11.99
CA VAL A 13 -16.25 -3.84 13.38
C VAL A 13 -16.14 -2.32 13.38
N GLU A 14 -17.28 -1.64 13.61
CA GLU A 14 -17.44 -0.19 13.46
C GLU A 14 -16.30 0.63 14.11
N GLY A 15 -15.93 0.29 15.35
CA GLY A 15 -14.86 1.00 16.07
C GLY A 15 -13.50 0.88 15.39
N ASN A 16 -13.18 -0.31 14.86
CA ASN A 16 -11.94 -0.55 14.13
C ASN A 16 -11.95 0.13 12.76
N GLU A 17 -13.08 0.09 12.04
CA GLU A 17 -13.21 0.75 10.74
C GLU A 17 -13.10 2.26 10.84
N ARG A 18 -13.68 2.85 11.89
CA ARG A 18 -13.52 4.28 12.19
C ARG A 18 -12.06 4.62 12.50
N ALA A 19 -11.39 3.80 13.32
CA ALA A 19 -9.98 4.00 13.63
C ALA A 19 -9.09 3.90 12.37
N ASP A 20 -9.34 2.90 11.51
CA ASP A 20 -8.63 2.72 10.24
C ASP A 20 -8.87 3.89 9.28
N LYS A 21 -10.10 4.41 9.19
CA LYS A 21 -10.42 5.59 8.37
C LYS A 21 -9.66 6.84 8.83
N GLU A 22 -9.58 7.08 10.13
CA GLU A 22 -8.81 8.20 10.70
C GLU A 22 -7.31 8.01 10.47
N ALA A 23 -6.79 6.79 10.68
CA ALA A 23 -5.40 6.47 10.43
C ALA A 23 -5.01 6.69 8.96
N LYS A 24 -5.86 6.25 8.01
CA LYS A 24 -5.68 6.51 6.57
C LYS A 24 -5.73 8.00 6.26
N THR A 25 -6.62 8.76 6.90
CA THR A 25 -6.74 10.21 6.69
C THR A 25 -5.50 10.94 7.18
N ALA A 26 -4.99 10.59 8.36
CA ALA A 26 -3.74 11.13 8.89
C ALA A 26 -2.53 10.77 7.98
N ALA A 27 -2.51 9.56 7.41
CA ALA A 27 -1.46 9.11 6.50
C ALA A 27 -1.42 9.88 5.16
N LYS A 28 -2.51 10.53 4.74
CA LYS A 28 -2.55 11.31 3.48
C LYS A 28 -1.65 12.54 3.50
N GLY A 29 -1.27 13.05 4.67
CA GLY A 29 -0.35 14.18 4.77
C GLY A 29 -0.46 14.96 6.06
N ARG A 30 0.55 15.79 6.33
CA ARG A 30 0.70 16.55 7.59
C ARG A 30 -0.49 17.45 7.91
N ALA A 31 -1.16 18.00 6.90
CA ALA A 31 -2.34 18.86 7.09
C ALA A 31 -3.52 18.12 7.74
N ASN A 32 -3.60 16.80 7.58
CA ASN A 32 -4.65 15.96 8.16
C ASN A 32 -4.25 15.36 9.51
N ASN A 33 -3.07 15.68 10.02
CA ASN A 33 -2.58 15.17 11.30
C ASN A 33 -2.99 16.07 12.46
N SER A 34 -3.13 15.46 13.63
CA SER A 34 -3.19 16.22 14.88
C SER A 34 -1.90 17.01 15.10
N LEU A 35 -2.01 18.13 15.82
CA LEU A 35 -0.85 18.89 16.28
C LEU A 35 0.10 17.97 17.05
N ARG A 36 1.42 18.11 16.84
CA ARG A 36 2.44 17.25 17.48
C ARG A 36 2.30 17.15 19.00
N LYS A 37 1.92 18.25 19.68
CA LYS A 37 1.66 18.29 21.13
C LYS A 37 0.45 17.46 21.60
N ARG A 38 -0.43 17.06 20.69
CA ARG A 38 -1.60 16.21 20.96
C ARG A 38 -1.36 14.74 20.63
N LEU A 39 -0.27 14.42 19.92
CA LEU A 39 0.10 13.04 19.65
C LEU A 39 0.63 12.36 20.92
N PRO A 40 0.46 11.05 21.11
CA PRO A 40 1.21 10.28 22.08
C PRO A 40 2.73 10.50 21.94
N THR A 41 3.47 10.49 23.06
CA THR A 41 4.92 10.78 23.08
C THR A 41 5.70 9.87 22.13
N PHE A 42 5.38 8.58 22.06
CA PHE A 42 6.03 7.63 21.16
C PHE A 42 5.81 7.92 19.66
N LEU A 43 4.82 8.74 19.29
CA LEU A 43 4.62 9.22 17.92
C LEU A 43 5.25 10.60 17.67
N ARG A 44 5.81 11.24 18.72
CA ARG A 44 6.54 12.50 18.60
C ARG A 44 8.02 12.27 18.36
N GLU A 45 8.55 11.15 18.86
CA GLU A 45 9.96 10.83 18.83
C GLU A 45 10.36 10.12 17.53
N GLY A 46 11.15 10.81 16.71
CA GLY A 46 11.73 10.24 15.49
C GLY A 46 10.74 9.90 14.37
N PRO A 47 11.24 9.34 13.25
CA PRO A 47 10.41 8.83 12.17
C PRO A 47 9.76 7.50 12.56
N LEU A 48 8.57 7.24 12.02
CA LEU A 48 7.93 5.94 12.14
C LEU A 48 8.75 4.86 11.43
N PRO A 49 8.75 3.61 11.93
CA PRO A 49 9.34 2.49 11.23
C PRO A 49 8.75 2.35 9.83
N ILE A 50 9.59 1.96 8.87
CA ILE A 50 9.15 1.68 7.50
C ILE A 50 8.26 0.44 7.53
N SER A 51 7.08 0.54 6.93
CA SER A 51 6.21 -0.62 6.73
C SER A 51 6.85 -1.59 5.74
N MET A 52 7.12 -2.83 6.19
CA MET A 52 7.64 -3.89 5.33
C MET A 52 6.70 -4.21 4.16
N SER A 53 5.38 -4.11 4.36
CA SER A 53 4.41 -4.34 3.28
C SER A 53 4.48 -3.24 2.23
N ALA A 54 4.60 -1.98 2.65
CA ALA A 54 4.76 -0.85 1.74
C ALA A 54 6.06 -0.96 0.93
N ALA A 55 7.19 -1.30 1.58
CA ALA A 55 8.46 -1.52 0.90
C ALA A 55 8.38 -2.65 -0.13
N LYS A 56 7.70 -3.76 0.21
CA LYS A 56 7.46 -4.87 -0.73
C LYS A 56 6.58 -4.46 -1.90
N GLN A 57 5.55 -3.64 -1.67
CA GLN A 57 4.67 -3.14 -2.75
C GLN A 57 5.44 -2.22 -3.70
N GLU A 58 6.23 -1.29 -3.16
CA GLU A 58 7.08 -0.41 -3.97
C GLU A 58 8.06 -1.20 -4.84
N GLN A 59 8.75 -2.18 -4.24
CA GLN A 59 9.65 -3.05 -4.99
C GLN A 59 8.93 -3.82 -6.10
N LYS A 60 7.73 -4.37 -5.81
CA LYS A 60 6.90 -5.06 -6.80
C LYS A 60 6.52 -4.12 -7.95
N ASP A 61 6.13 -2.87 -7.67
CA ASP A 61 5.75 -1.89 -8.68
C ASP A 61 6.94 -1.49 -9.57
N ILE A 62 8.12 -1.30 -8.97
CA ILE A 62 9.36 -1.03 -9.70
C ILE A 62 9.67 -2.20 -10.64
N THR A 63 9.70 -3.41 -10.09
CA THR A 63 9.96 -4.64 -10.84
C THR A 63 8.95 -4.79 -11.97
N LYS A 64 7.65 -4.67 -11.70
CA LYS A 64 6.58 -4.74 -12.70
C LYS A 64 6.79 -3.74 -13.86
N LYS A 65 7.14 -2.49 -13.56
CA LYS A 65 7.45 -1.48 -14.59
C LYS A 65 8.66 -1.88 -15.44
N GLN A 66 9.70 -2.44 -14.83
CA GLN A 66 10.88 -2.92 -15.55
C GLN A 66 10.55 -4.10 -16.46
N TRP A 67 9.83 -5.10 -15.94
CA TRP A 67 9.36 -6.25 -16.71
C TRP A 67 8.52 -5.82 -17.91
N GLY A 68 7.57 -4.90 -17.74
CA GLY A 68 6.78 -4.37 -18.85
C GLY A 68 7.64 -3.76 -19.96
N ARG A 69 8.69 -3.01 -19.62
CA ARG A 69 9.62 -2.43 -20.60
C ARG A 69 10.46 -3.50 -21.31
N LEU A 70 10.94 -4.51 -20.59
CA LEU A 70 11.73 -5.59 -21.16
C LEU A 70 10.88 -6.47 -22.07
N TRP A 71 9.67 -6.82 -21.63
CA TRP A 71 8.72 -7.59 -22.40
C TRP A 71 8.36 -6.89 -23.71
N ALA A 72 8.08 -5.59 -23.68
CA ALA A 72 7.79 -4.81 -24.90
C ALA A 72 8.90 -4.83 -25.96
N LYS A 73 10.15 -5.10 -25.58
CA LYS A 73 11.30 -5.21 -26.50
C LYS A 73 11.54 -6.64 -27.00
N SER A 74 10.83 -7.63 -26.47
CA SER A 74 11.00 -9.03 -26.83
C SER A 74 10.40 -9.33 -28.21
N PRO A 75 11.02 -10.19 -29.04
CA PRO A 75 10.41 -10.70 -30.27
C PRO A 75 9.03 -11.35 -30.04
N HIS A 76 8.84 -11.96 -28.86
CA HIS A 76 7.57 -12.57 -28.48
C HIS A 76 6.44 -11.56 -28.26
N TYR A 77 6.77 -10.29 -27.99
CA TYR A 77 5.78 -9.24 -27.83
C TYR A 77 4.97 -9.02 -29.11
N ALA A 78 5.65 -8.91 -30.25
CA ALA A 78 4.99 -8.72 -31.54
C ALA A 78 4.07 -9.90 -31.90
N HIS A 79 4.52 -11.12 -31.59
CA HIS A 79 3.74 -12.33 -31.81
C HIS A 79 2.50 -12.38 -30.91
N THR A 80 2.66 -12.12 -29.61
CA THR A 80 1.56 -12.19 -28.64
C THR A 80 0.52 -11.09 -28.87
N LEU A 81 0.93 -9.88 -29.22
CA LEU A 81 0.01 -8.77 -29.54
C LEU A 81 -0.90 -9.07 -30.75
N LYS A 82 -0.44 -9.91 -31.69
CA LYS A 82 -1.23 -10.33 -32.86
C LYS A 82 -2.46 -11.14 -32.45
N TYR A 83 -2.34 -11.97 -31.41
CA TYR A 83 -3.39 -12.91 -30.98
C TYR A 83 -4.17 -12.41 -29.77
N ASP A 84 -3.52 -11.73 -28.83
CA ASP A 84 -4.17 -11.17 -27.64
C ASP A 84 -3.62 -9.76 -27.33
N LYS A 85 -4.42 -8.76 -27.71
CA LYS A 85 -4.12 -7.34 -27.47
C LYS A 85 -4.28 -6.94 -26.00
N LYS A 86 -4.95 -7.75 -25.17
CA LYS A 86 -5.27 -7.48 -23.76
C LYS A 86 -4.39 -8.24 -22.78
N LEU A 87 -3.54 -9.15 -23.25
CA LEU A 87 -2.67 -9.97 -22.40
C LEU A 87 -1.80 -9.13 -21.44
N LEU A 88 -1.45 -7.90 -21.84
CA LEU A 88 -0.66 -6.95 -21.04
C LEU A 88 -1.47 -6.22 -19.94
N ALA A 89 -2.79 -6.15 -20.08
CA ALA A 89 -3.65 -5.37 -19.19
C ALA A 89 -4.00 -6.12 -17.89
N GLY A 90 -3.74 -7.43 -17.81
CA GLY A 90 -4.14 -8.27 -16.67
C GLY A 90 -3.08 -9.22 -16.10
N SER A 91 -1.92 -9.40 -16.75
CA SER A 91 -0.95 -10.45 -16.36
C SER A 91 0.29 -9.98 -15.60
N PHE A 92 0.36 -8.71 -15.22
CA PHE A 92 1.45 -8.17 -14.40
C PHE A 92 0.87 -7.29 -13.32
#